data_AF-A0A1Q3CAG5-F1
#
_entry.id   AF-A0A1Q3CAG5-F1
#
_cell.length_a   1.000
_cell.length_b   1.000
_cell.length_c   1.000
_cell.angle_alpha   90.00
_cell.angle_beta   90.00
_cell.angle_gamma   90.00
#
_symmetry.space_group_name_H-M   'P 1'
#
loop_
_entity.id
_entity.type
_entity.pdbx_description
1 polymer ?
#
loop_
_entity_poly.entity_id
_entity_poly.type
_entity_poly.pdbx_seq_one_letter_code
_entity_poly.pdbx_strand_id
1 'polypeptide(L)'
;MAKKKLKFLTSYPSTPDASGYEDWMQENGVILIWLWNSMEPEIAENVMFHNTAKGVWDDLKDTYSQDKNMNRVYDLYDKMFHLHQSGKPLHDYYSTFKGLAEELNVFQPLTNDIDKLKAHRNEFLVSKFLAGLDPDLQKLKGHILAGETVPSLTDTFSQLQRVAYPMQHESSPKDNSAFTIGRGRG
;
A
#
# COMPACT_ATOMS: atom_id res chain seq x y z
N MET A 1 10.54 -13.27 31.34
CA MET A 1 10.76 -14.29 30.29
C MET A 1 10.64 -13.72 28.88
N ALA A 2 9.54 -13.06 28.50
CA ALA A 2 9.29 -12.56 27.14
C ALA A 2 10.42 -11.70 26.52
N LYS A 3 10.96 -10.72 27.26
CA LYS A 3 12.05 -9.83 26.76
C LYS A 3 13.34 -10.57 26.37
N LYS A 4 13.64 -11.73 26.98
CA LYS A 4 14.86 -12.51 26.66
C LYS A 4 14.72 -13.30 25.36
N LYS A 5 13.48 -13.56 24.91
CA LYS A 5 13.20 -14.34 23.69
C LYS A 5 13.04 -13.46 22.45
N LEU A 6 12.77 -12.16 22.61
CA LEU A 6 12.64 -11.22 21.49
C LEU A 6 13.88 -11.20 20.56
N LYS A 7 15.08 -11.38 21.14
CA LYS A 7 16.33 -11.39 20.37
C LYS A 7 16.35 -12.41 19.22
N PHE A 8 15.64 -13.54 19.35
CA PHE A 8 15.58 -14.58 18.32
C PHE A 8 14.74 -14.16 17.11
N LEU A 9 13.86 -13.16 17.25
CA LEU A 9 13.06 -12.57 16.16
C LEU A 9 13.71 -11.31 15.58
N THR A 10 14.70 -10.73 16.25
CA THR A 10 15.33 -9.46 15.82
C THR A 10 16.78 -9.62 15.34
N SER A 11 17.44 -10.73 15.67
CA SER A 11 18.84 -10.96 15.32
C SER A 11 19.07 -12.39 14.81
N TYR A 12 19.98 -12.50 13.84
CA TYR A 12 20.52 -13.78 13.40
C TYR A 12 21.53 -14.32 14.43
N PRO A 13 21.74 -15.64 14.48
CA PRO A 13 22.78 -16.20 15.33
C PRO A 13 24.15 -15.67 14.93
N SER A 14 25.07 -15.68 15.90
CA SER A 14 26.51 -15.51 15.63
C SER A 14 27.03 -16.64 14.73
N THR A 15 28.29 -16.53 14.30
CA THR A 15 28.92 -17.58 13.49
C THR A 15 28.96 -18.93 14.24
N PRO A 16 28.93 -20.07 13.53
CA PRO A 16 28.86 -21.40 14.15
C PRO A 16 30.00 -21.75 15.12
N ASP A 17 31.16 -21.09 14.98
CA ASP A 17 32.35 -21.24 15.82
C ASP A 17 32.32 -20.37 17.10
N ALA A 18 31.32 -19.50 17.24
CA ALA A 18 31.20 -18.62 18.40
C ALA A 18 30.77 -19.40 19.65
N SER A 19 31.36 -19.04 20.80
CA SER A 19 30.94 -19.56 22.10
C SER A 19 29.46 -19.25 22.36
N GLY A 20 28.69 -20.28 22.73
CA GLY A 20 27.24 -20.17 22.97
C GLY A 20 26.35 -20.25 21.72
N TYR A 21 26.90 -20.56 20.54
CA TYR A 21 26.10 -20.79 19.32
C TYR A 21 25.10 -21.94 19.50
N GLU A 22 25.53 -23.07 20.05
CA GLU A 22 24.68 -24.25 20.22
C GLU A 22 23.51 -23.98 21.19
N ASP A 23 23.78 -23.37 22.35
CA ASP A 23 22.75 -22.95 23.31
C ASP A 23 21.76 -21.97 22.67
N TRP A 24 22.24 -21.04 21.83
CA TRP A 24 21.38 -20.11 21.10
C TRP A 24 20.49 -20.86 20.11
N MET A 25 21.05 -21.81 19.36
CA MET A 25 20.31 -22.58 18.36
C MET A 25 19.26 -23.49 19.00
N GLN A 26 19.54 -24.08 20.16
CA GLN A 26 18.54 -24.84 20.93
C GLN A 26 17.35 -23.95 21.32
N GLU A 27 17.63 -22.76 21.87
CA GLU A 27 16.59 -21.83 22.27
C GLU A 27 15.80 -21.27 21.08
N ASN A 28 16.47 -21.02 19.95
CA ASN A 28 15.83 -20.65 18.70
C ASN A 28 14.92 -21.77 18.16
N GLY A 29 15.33 -23.04 18.28
CA GLY A 29 14.51 -24.19 17.91
C GLY A 29 13.19 -24.26 18.68
N VAL A 30 13.20 -23.93 19.97
CA VAL A 30 11.98 -23.82 20.78
C VAL A 30 11.05 -22.72 20.24
N ILE A 31 11.61 -21.57 19.84
CA ILE A 31 10.82 -20.48 19.25
C ILE A 31 10.23 -20.88 17.89
N LEU A 32 10.98 -21.60 17.06
CA LEU A 32 10.45 -22.13 15.79
C LEU A 32 9.24 -23.04 15.99
N ILE A 33 9.32 -23.97 16.95
CA ILE A 33 8.20 -24.85 17.28
C ILE A 33 6.98 -24.05 17.74
N TRP A 34 7.18 -23.01 18.55
CA TRP A 34 6.07 -22.14 18.98
C TRP A 34 5.47 -21.36 17.82
N LEU A 35 6.30 -20.86 16.89
CA LEU A 35 5.84 -20.15 15.70
C LEU A 35 5.00 -21.07 14.82
N TRP A 36 5.52 -22.22 14.42
CA TRP A 36 4.80 -23.16 13.55
C TRP A 36 3.48 -23.65 14.17
N ASN A 37 3.45 -23.92 15.48
CA ASN A 37 2.22 -24.33 16.17
C ASN A 37 1.20 -23.19 16.38
N SER A 38 1.60 -21.93 16.17
CA SER A 38 0.72 -20.77 16.30
C SER A 38 0.18 -20.27 14.96
N MET A 39 0.58 -20.89 13.85
CA MET A 39 0.19 -20.51 12.49
C MET A 39 -0.84 -21.49 11.94
N GLU A 40 -1.62 -21.04 10.96
CA GLU A 40 -2.40 -21.96 10.15
C GLU A 40 -1.45 -22.89 9.38
N PRO A 41 -1.78 -24.20 9.21
CA PRO A 41 -0.86 -25.17 8.60
C PRO A 41 -0.32 -24.72 7.24
N GLU A 42 -1.16 -24.13 6.40
CA GLU A 42 -0.81 -23.62 5.07
C GLU A 42 0.24 -22.50 5.13
N ILE A 43 0.22 -21.66 6.18
CA ILE A 43 1.21 -20.60 6.40
C ILE A 43 2.50 -21.20 6.95
N ALA A 44 2.39 -22.14 7.90
CA ALA A 44 3.56 -22.79 8.51
C ALA A 44 4.38 -23.57 7.47
N GLU A 45 3.74 -24.27 6.54
CA GLU A 45 4.39 -25.03 5.46
C GLU A 45 5.27 -24.14 4.57
N ASN A 46 4.84 -22.90 4.29
CA ASN A 46 5.60 -21.98 3.44
C ASN A 46 6.92 -21.53 4.08
N VAL A 47 6.99 -21.50 5.40
CA VAL A 47 8.15 -20.98 6.16
C VAL A 47 8.92 -22.06 6.93
N MET A 48 8.55 -23.33 6.79
CA MET A 48 9.12 -24.43 7.58
C MET A 48 10.60 -24.72 7.28
N PHE A 49 11.10 -24.30 6.11
CA PHE A 49 12.48 -24.52 5.69
C PHE A 49 13.48 -23.51 6.27
N HIS A 50 13.00 -22.50 7.00
CA HIS A 50 13.87 -21.56 7.69
C HIS A 50 14.47 -22.17 8.95
N ASN A 51 15.81 -22.14 9.04
CA ASN A 51 16.55 -22.67 10.18
C ASN A 51 16.56 -21.74 11.41
N THR A 52 16.02 -20.52 11.28
CA THR A 52 16.01 -19.53 12.36
C THR A 52 14.65 -18.88 12.50
N ALA A 53 14.24 -18.58 13.73
CA ALA A 53 13.01 -17.85 14.02
C ALA A 53 13.04 -16.44 13.38
N LYS A 54 14.24 -15.85 13.24
CA LYS A 54 14.46 -14.62 12.49
C LYS A 54 14.13 -14.77 11.01
N GLY A 55 14.57 -15.87 10.39
CA GLY A 55 14.26 -16.18 8.98
C GLY A 55 12.76 -16.35 8.76
N VAL A 56 12.09 -17.14 9.62
CA VAL A 56 10.62 -17.26 9.61
C VAL A 56 9.96 -15.89 9.75
N TRP A 57 10.40 -15.08 10.71
CA TRP A 57 9.84 -13.75 10.95
C TRP A 57 10.02 -12.82 9.75
N ASP A 58 11.20 -12.81 9.12
CA ASP A 58 11.47 -11.97 7.96
C ASP A 58 10.63 -12.39 6.75
N ASP A 59 10.49 -13.68 6.49
CA ASP A 59 9.68 -14.18 5.37
C ASP A 59 8.19 -13.87 5.56
N LEU A 60 7.66 -14.12 6.77
CA LEU A 60 6.28 -13.73 7.09
C LEU A 60 6.07 -12.23 6.99
N LYS A 61 7.06 -11.45 7.41
CA LYS A 61 7.03 -10.00 7.26
C LYS A 61 7.05 -9.63 5.78
N ASP A 62 7.92 -10.17 4.95
CA ASP A 62 7.98 -9.80 3.54
C ASP A 62 6.72 -10.25 2.77
N THR A 63 6.17 -11.41 3.12
CA THR A 63 5.00 -11.99 2.45
C THR A 63 3.68 -11.36 2.90
N TYR A 64 3.52 -11.09 4.21
CA TYR A 64 2.25 -10.68 4.80
C TYR A 64 2.27 -9.30 5.45
N SER A 65 3.44 -8.68 5.63
CA SER A 65 3.49 -7.33 6.18
C SER A 65 2.87 -6.35 5.21
N GLN A 66 1.98 -5.53 5.77
CA GLN A 66 1.42 -4.39 5.10
C GLN A 66 2.37 -3.17 5.18
N ASP A 67 3.63 -3.34 5.62
CA ASP A 67 4.60 -2.24 5.76
C ASP A 67 4.84 -1.46 4.46
N LYS A 68 4.61 -2.08 3.31
CA LYS A 68 4.64 -1.44 1.98
C LYS A 68 3.24 -1.37 1.33
N ASN A 69 2.16 -1.32 2.11
CA ASN A 69 0.83 -1.23 1.54
C ASN A 69 0.53 0.21 1.08
N MET A 70 1.04 0.54 -0.10
CA MET A 70 0.80 1.81 -0.78
C MET A 70 -0.70 2.06 -0.98
N ASN A 71 -1.49 1.01 -1.24
CA ASN A 71 -2.95 1.12 -1.31
C ASN A 71 -3.54 1.57 0.03
N ARG A 72 -3.02 1.07 1.16
CA ARG A 72 -3.48 1.50 2.49
C ARG A 72 -3.13 2.95 2.78
N VAL A 73 -1.91 3.38 2.46
CA VAL A 73 -1.50 4.79 2.60
C VAL A 73 -2.39 5.70 1.76
N TYR A 74 -2.66 5.31 0.51
CA TYR A 74 -3.60 6.05 -0.33
C TYR A 74 -4.99 6.09 0.30
N ASP A 75 -5.55 4.95 0.73
CA ASP A 75 -6.89 4.90 1.30
C ASP A 75 -7.00 5.73 2.57
N LEU A 76 -5.94 5.85 3.35
CA LEU A 76 -5.87 6.76 4.49
C LEU A 76 -5.94 8.22 4.01
N TYR A 77 -5.14 8.61 3.02
CA TYR A 77 -5.23 9.95 2.45
C TYR A 77 -6.61 10.26 1.88
N ASP A 78 -7.20 9.32 1.14
CA ASP A 78 -8.52 9.46 0.54
C ASP A 78 -9.60 9.67 1.61
N LYS A 79 -9.58 8.85 2.68
CA LYS A 79 -10.46 9.03 3.84
C LYS A 79 -10.25 10.39 4.49
N MET A 80 -9.00 10.82 4.68
CA MET A 80 -8.68 12.11 5.27
C MET A 80 -9.15 13.28 4.40
N PHE A 81 -9.02 13.19 3.08
CA PHE A 81 -9.47 14.23 2.14
C PHE A 81 -10.99 14.36 2.07
N HIS A 82 -11.72 13.25 2.20
CA HIS A 82 -13.19 13.23 2.20
C HIS A 82 -13.80 13.38 3.60
N LEU A 83 -12.99 13.41 4.66
CA LEU A 83 -13.47 13.58 6.03
C LEU A 83 -13.88 15.04 6.27
N HIS A 84 -15.18 15.24 6.44
CA HIS A 84 -15.76 16.52 6.84
C HIS A 84 -16.59 16.35 8.11
N GLN A 85 -16.68 17.41 8.93
CA GLN A 85 -17.47 17.37 10.16
C GLN A 85 -18.96 17.07 9.87
N SER A 86 -19.51 17.63 8.78
CA SER A 86 -20.84 17.29 8.24
C SER A 86 -21.97 17.20 9.28
N GLY A 87 -22.00 18.14 10.23
CA GLY A 87 -23.01 18.19 11.30
C GLY A 87 -22.79 17.23 12.47
N LYS A 88 -21.73 16.41 12.47
CA LYS A 88 -21.34 15.56 13.59
C LYS A 88 -20.75 16.39 14.75
N PRO A 89 -20.84 15.91 16.01
CA PRO A 89 -20.15 16.52 17.14
C PRO A 89 -18.66 16.70 16.87
N LEU A 90 -18.09 17.83 17.31
CA LEU A 90 -16.67 18.16 17.10
C LEU A 90 -15.73 17.06 17.63
N HIS A 91 -16.08 16.48 18.79
CA HIS A 91 -15.33 15.40 19.41
C HIS A 91 -15.23 14.16 18.50
N ASP A 92 -16.33 13.78 17.85
CA ASP A 92 -16.39 12.58 17.00
C ASP A 92 -15.58 12.77 15.72
N TYR A 93 -15.63 13.98 15.14
CA TYR A 93 -14.77 14.36 14.01
C TYR A 93 -13.29 14.31 14.41
N TYR A 94 -12.92 14.92 15.54
CA TYR A 94 -11.54 14.91 16.03
C TYR A 94 -11.04 13.49 16.30
N SER A 95 -11.84 12.65 16.97
CA SER A 95 -11.48 11.26 17.26
C SER A 95 -11.23 10.46 15.97
N THR A 96 -12.10 10.63 14.96
CA THR A 96 -11.93 9.98 13.65
C THR A 96 -10.66 10.46 12.95
N PHE A 97 -10.46 11.79 12.87
CA PHE A 97 -9.26 12.36 12.24
C PHE A 97 -7.97 11.92 12.94
N LYS A 98 -7.97 11.93 14.29
CA LYS A 98 -6.84 11.49 15.09
C LYS A 98 -6.49 10.02 14.82
N GLY A 99 -7.49 9.14 14.75
CA GLY A 99 -7.26 7.72 14.42
C GLY A 99 -6.61 7.54 13.04
N LEU A 100 -7.10 8.25 12.02
CA LEU A 100 -6.50 8.22 10.69
C LEU A 100 -5.05 8.74 10.70
N ALA A 101 -4.78 9.82 11.44
CA ALA A 101 -3.44 10.39 11.54
C ALA A 101 -2.46 9.45 12.28
N GLU A 102 -2.89 8.81 13.36
CA GLU A 102 -2.08 7.83 14.09
C GLU A 102 -1.78 6.60 13.22
N GLU A 103 -2.77 6.12 12.47
CA GLU A 103 -2.56 5.00 11.54
C GLU A 103 -1.58 5.37 10.42
N LEU A 104 -1.71 6.57 9.84
CA LEU A 104 -0.77 7.06 8.82
C LEU A 104 0.67 7.13 9.37
N ASN A 105 0.85 7.55 10.62
CA ASN A 105 2.16 7.61 11.26
C ASN A 105 2.81 6.22 11.45
N VAL A 106 2.03 5.13 11.46
CA VAL A 106 2.57 3.76 11.48
C VAL A 106 3.22 3.43 10.14
N PHE A 107 2.59 3.81 9.02
CA PHE A 107 3.10 3.56 7.67
C PHE A 107 4.17 4.57 7.23
N GLN A 108 4.07 5.81 7.68
CA GLN A 108 5.01 6.90 7.36
C GLN A 108 5.61 7.47 8.65
N PRO A 109 6.43 6.69 9.38
CA PRO A 109 7.06 7.17 10.60
C PRO A 109 8.01 8.33 10.31
N LEU A 110 8.19 9.21 11.31
CA LEU A 110 9.16 10.29 11.23
C LEU A 110 10.56 9.72 10.96
N THR A 111 11.22 10.26 9.94
CA THR A 111 12.54 9.81 9.50
C THR A 111 13.39 11.00 9.08
N ASN A 112 14.70 10.90 9.29
CA ASN A 112 15.68 11.88 8.80
C ASN A 112 16.23 11.50 7.41
N ASP A 113 15.74 10.40 6.84
CA ASP A 113 16.08 9.94 5.51
C ASP A 113 15.36 10.81 4.47
N ILE A 114 16.13 11.63 3.76
CA ILE A 114 15.63 12.60 2.76
C ILE A 114 14.87 11.89 1.63
N ASP A 115 15.31 10.70 1.22
CA ASP A 115 14.70 10.02 0.08
C ASP A 115 13.36 9.40 0.47
N LYS A 116 13.23 8.88 1.70
CA LYS A 116 11.92 8.48 2.25
C LYS A 116 10.98 9.67 2.40
N LEU A 117 11.47 10.82 2.86
CA LEU A 117 10.65 12.03 2.97
C LEU A 117 10.14 12.52 1.60
N LYS A 118 10.99 12.46 0.56
CA LYS A 118 10.59 12.76 -0.83
C LYS A 118 9.54 11.77 -1.32
N ALA A 119 9.70 10.48 -1.03
CA ALA A 119 8.73 9.45 -1.40
C ALA A 119 7.36 9.71 -0.75
N HIS A 120 7.30 9.91 0.57
CA HIS A 120 6.04 10.24 1.27
C HIS A 120 5.39 11.51 0.70
N ARG A 121 6.18 12.54 0.36
CA ARG A 121 5.66 13.76 -0.26
C ARG A 121 5.09 13.50 -1.66
N ASN A 122 5.74 12.66 -2.47
CA ASN A 122 5.22 12.26 -3.77
C ASN A 122 3.92 11.48 -3.63
N GLU A 123 3.87 10.50 -2.72
CA GLU A 123 2.67 9.72 -2.41
C GLU A 123 1.49 10.61 -2.03
N PHE A 124 1.71 11.61 -1.16
CA PHE A 124 0.69 12.58 -0.79
C PHE A 124 0.17 13.38 -1.99
N LEU A 125 1.07 13.91 -2.84
CA LEU A 125 0.70 14.73 -3.99
C LEU A 125 -0.08 13.94 -5.03
N VAL A 126 0.38 12.72 -5.33
CA VAL A 126 -0.31 11.81 -6.24
C VAL A 126 -1.67 11.42 -5.68
N SER A 127 -1.75 11.10 -4.40
CA SER A 127 -3.02 10.76 -3.76
C SER A 127 -4.00 11.91 -3.80
N LYS A 128 -3.54 13.14 -3.55
CA LYS A 128 -4.39 14.33 -3.63
C LYS A 128 -4.86 14.61 -5.05
N PHE A 129 -3.99 14.44 -6.04
CA PHE A 129 -4.33 14.61 -7.44
C PHE A 129 -5.39 13.60 -7.89
N LEU A 130 -5.16 12.31 -7.60
CA LEU A 130 -6.06 11.23 -7.97
C LEU A 130 -7.43 11.33 -7.26
N ALA A 131 -7.46 11.74 -5.99
CA ALA A 131 -8.71 11.97 -5.24
C ALA A 131 -9.54 13.14 -5.80
N GLY A 132 -8.93 14.05 -6.55
CA GLY A 132 -9.59 15.19 -7.17
C GLY A 132 -10.10 14.93 -8.59
N LEU A 133 -9.88 13.75 -9.16
CA LEU A 133 -10.31 13.42 -10.52
C LEU A 133 -11.82 13.16 -10.59
N ASP A 134 -12.39 13.34 -11.78
CA ASP A 134 -13.77 12.95 -12.07
C ASP A 134 -13.97 11.42 -11.96
N PRO A 135 -15.19 10.94 -11.67
CA PRO A 135 -15.47 9.52 -11.42
C PRO A 135 -15.01 8.56 -12.52
N ASP A 136 -15.01 8.99 -13.79
CA ASP A 136 -14.57 8.16 -14.91
C ASP A 136 -13.07 7.91 -14.91
N LEU A 137 -12.28 8.89 -14.49
CA LEU A 137 -10.83 8.76 -14.34
C LEU A 137 -10.45 8.13 -12.99
N GLN A 138 -11.27 8.29 -11.95
CA GLN A 138 -11.05 7.62 -10.66
C GLN A 138 -11.05 6.09 -10.77
N LYS A 139 -11.81 5.51 -11.71
CA LYS A 139 -11.80 4.06 -11.98
C LYS A 139 -10.41 3.54 -12.35
N LEU A 140 -9.54 4.40 -12.90
CA LEU A 140 -8.17 4.07 -13.30
C LEU A 140 -7.17 4.11 -12.14
N LYS A 141 -7.58 4.62 -10.97
CA LYS A 141 -6.76 4.69 -9.74
C LYS A 141 -6.13 3.34 -9.41
N GLY A 142 -6.92 2.26 -9.45
CA GLY A 142 -6.44 0.92 -9.13
C GLY A 142 -5.32 0.43 -10.05
N HIS A 143 -5.34 0.84 -11.33
CA HIS A 143 -4.29 0.49 -12.28
C HIS A 143 -2.98 1.26 -12.00
N ILE A 144 -3.08 2.53 -11.61
CA ILE A 144 -1.94 3.39 -11.28
C ILE A 144 -1.27 2.93 -9.98
N LEU A 145 -2.05 2.49 -8.99
CA LEU A 145 -1.56 2.06 -7.68
C LEU A 145 -1.17 0.56 -7.62
N ALA A 146 -1.36 -0.19 -8.71
CA ALA A 146 -0.96 -1.60 -8.78
C ALA A 146 0.54 -1.82 -8.98
N GLY A 147 1.31 -0.74 -9.21
CA GLY A 147 2.76 -0.82 -9.35
C GLY A 147 3.50 -1.02 -8.03
N GLU A 148 4.75 -1.47 -8.10
CA GLU A 148 5.65 -1.64 -6.93
C GLU A 148 6.04 -0.30 -6.30
N THR A 149 5.96 0.81 -7.05
CA THR A 149 6.21 2.17 -6.56
C THR A 149 5.13 3.14 -7.04
N VAL A 150 4.78 4.11 -6.19
CA VAL A 150 3.89 5.20 -6.59
C VAL A 150 4.61 6.06 -7.65
N PRO A 151 4.06 6.17 -8.87
CA PRO A 151 4.69 6.95 -9.94
C PRO A 151 4.83 8.42 -9.53
N SER A 152 5.68 9.18 -10.24
CA SER A 152 5.71 10.61 -10.03
C SER A 152 4.38 11.25 -10.44
N LEU A 153 4.10 12.46 -9.96
CA LEU A 153 2.91 13.21 -10.40
C LEU A 153 2.85 13.37 -11.94
N THR A 154 3.99 13.62 -12.57
CA THR A 154 4.11 13.77 -14.04
C THR A 154 3.83 12.45 -14.77
N ASP A 155 4.34 11.33 -14.23
CA ASP A 155 4.09 10.01 -14.80
C ASP A 155 2.62 9.59 -14.62
N THR A 156 2.04 9.89 -13.45
CA THR A 156 0.62 9.69 -13.16
C THR A 156 -0.25 10.42 -14.18
N PHE A 157 0.05 11.70 -14.44
CA PHE A 157 -0.63 12.47 -15.46
C PHE A 157 -0.47 11.87 -16.86
N SER A 158 0.76 11.48 -17.24
CA SER A 158 1.06 10.88 -18.54
C SER A 158 0.32 9.56 -18.77
N GLN A 159 0.19 8.74 -17.73
CA GLN A 159 -0.59 7.50 -17.77
C GLN A 159 -2.08 7.79 -17.96
N LEU A 160 -2.65 8.71 -17.18
CA LEU A 160 -4.05 9.11 -17.32
C LEU A 160 -4.34 9.69 -18.70
N GLN A 161 -3.46 10.52 -19.24
CA GLN A 161 -3.65 11.13 -20.55
C GLN A 161 -3.70 10.08 -21.68
N ARG A 162 -2.87 9.04 -21.62
CA ARG A 162 -2.89 7.94 -22.59
C ARG A 162 -4.21 7.17 -22.57
N VAL A 163 -4.81 7.00 -21.39
CA VAL A 163 -6.07 6.26 -21.21
C VAL A 163 -7.30 7.14 -21.42
N ALA A 164 -7.20 8.44 -21.17
CA ALA A 164 -8.29 9.40 -21.38
C ALA A 164 -8.51 9.75 -22.86
N TYR A 165 -7.46 9.68 -23.69
CA TYR A 165 -7.54 10.02 -25.12
C TYR A 165 -8.59 9.20 -25.91
N PRO A 166 -8.71 7.87 -25.73
CA PRO A 166 -9.78 7.08 -26.31
C PRO A 166 -11.19 7.47 -25.80
N MET A 167 -11.32 7.81 -24.50
CA MET A 167 -12.61 8.11 -23.87
C MET A 167 -13.22 9.45 -24.35
N GLN A 168 -12.39 10.40 -24.78
CA GLN A 168 -12.85 11.67 -25.35
C GLN A 168 -13.33 11.55 -26.80
N HIS A 169 -12.97 10.48 -27.52
CA HIS A 169 -13.31 10.30 -28.93
C HIS A 169 -14.60 9.49 -29.16
N GLU A 170 -15.09 8.74 -28.17
CA GLU A 170 -16.36 8.00 -28.27
C GLU A 170 -17.61 8.84 -27.95
N SER A 171 -17.46 10.01 -27.33
CA SER A 171 -18.57 10.88 -26.93
C SER A 171 -18.98 11.92 -27.99
N SER A 172 -18.39 11.90 -29.19
CA SER A 172 -18.81 12.78 -30.28
C SER A 172 -20.10 12.25 -30.92
N PRO A 173 -21.20 13.04 -31.01
CA PRO A 173 -22.43 12.60 -31.65
C PRO A 173 -22.14 12.34 -33.14
N LYS A 174 -22.47 11.13 -33.61
CA LYS A 174 -22.56 10.89 -35.06
C LYS A 174 -23.67 11.78 -35.60
N ASP A 175 -23.32 12.93 -36.16
CA ASP A 175 -24.21 13.74 -36.97
C ASP A 175 -24.61 12.94 -38.22
N ASN A 176 -25.69 12.16 -38.08
CA ASN A 176 -26.42 11.63 -39.22
C ASN A 176 -27.20 12.78 -39.85
N SER A 177 -26.49 13.69 -40.53
CA SER A 177 -27.11 14.63 -41.45
C SER A 177 -27.58 13.85 -42.68
N ALA A 178 -28.82 13.39 -42.63
CA ALA A 178 -29.57 12.91 -43.78
C ALA A 178 -29.72 14.08 -44.77
N PHE A 179 -28.95 14.03 -45.85
CA PHE A 179 -28.97 14.99 -46.94
C PHE A 179 -30.25 14.80 -47.76
N THR A 180 -31.36 15.45 -47.37
CA THR A 180 -32.53 15.57 -48.25
C THR A 180 -32.25 16.64 -49.30
N ILE A 181 -31.74 16.25 -50.47
CA ILE A 181 -31.77 17.12 -51.65
C ILE A 181 -33.15 17.00 -52.28
N GLY A 182 -33.97 18.02 -52.03
CA GLY A 182 -35.10 18.33 -52.88
C GLY A 182 -34.67 19.17 -54.08
N ARG A 183 -35.39 18.95 -55.19
CA ARG A 183 -35.46 19.72 -56.45
C ARG A 183 -34.32 19.45 -57.44
N GLY A 184 -34.55 19.14 -58.72
CA GLY A 184 -35.77 19.09 -59.54
C GLY A 184 -35.40 19.38 -61.00
N ARG A 185 -36.15 18.81 -61.98
CA ARG A 185 -36.47 19.38 -63.31
C ARG A 185 -36.99 18.29 -64.26
N GLY A 186 -38.03 18.62 -65.01
CA GLY A 186 -38.63 17.83 -66.08
C GLY A 186 -40.10 18.18 -66.21
#